data_AF-A0AAU6M1U3-F1
#
_entry.id   AF-A0AAU6M1U3-F1
#
_cell.length_a   1.000
_cell.length_b   1.000
_cell.length_c   1.000
_cell.angle_alpha   90.00
_cell.angle_beta   90.00
_cell.angle_gamma   90.00
#
_symmetry.space_group_name_H-M   'P 1'
#
loop_
_entity.id
_entity.type
_entity.pdbx_description
1 polymer ?
#
loop_
_entity_poly.entity_id
_entity_poly.type
_entity_poly.pdbx_seq_one_letter_code
_entity_poly.pdbx_strand_id
1 'polypeptide(L)'
;MTTNRGRKDVIRDRMAATGESYNVAARNLKAMKDMGATREAVVTQRWRPAESLDVPCPCGGTCEPGETCERCHARHRHVARYPGSATEVETWVDRYECTGCPASYTLLVELPGRPWGVAETVIQGGSAEEVVRARVFPGVVHPLLKPETDEA
;
A
#
# COMPACT_ATOMS: atom_id res chain seq x y z
N MET A 1 -12.85 -4.12 -23.12
CA MET A 1 -12.32 -2.87 -23.72
C MET A 1 -13.17 -1.69 -23.28
N THR A 2 -12.87 -1.07 -22.14
CA THR A 2 -13.68 0.02 -21.53
C THR A 2 -12.84 1.27 -21.26
N THR A 3 -11.83 1.54 -22.09
CA THR A 3 -10.61 2.22 -21.62
C THR A 3 -10.56 3.73 -21.84
N ASN A 4 -11.54 4.37 -22.48
CA ASN A 4 -11.49 5.84 -22.67
C ASN A 4 -12.85 6.55 -22.60
N ARG A 5 -13.94 5.89 -23.00
CA ARG A 5 -15.29 6.47 -22.96
C ARG A 5 -15.78 6.66 -21.52
N GLY A 6 -15.77 5.60 -20.70
CA GLY A 6 -16.24 5.68 -19.30
C GLY A 6 -15.47 6.69 -18.45
N ARG A 7 -14.14 6.79 -18.63
CA ARG A 7 -13.34 7.82 -17.94
C ARG A 7 -13.75 9.24 -18.33
N LYS A 8 -13.96 9.48 -19.63
CA LYS A 8 -14.42 10.79 -20.12
C LYS A 8 -15.82 11.13 -19.61
N ASP A 9 -16.70 10.14 -19.51
CA ASP A 9 -18.06 10.34 -19.03
C ASP A 9 -18.06 10.75 -17.54
N VAL A 10 -17.31 10.07 -16.67
CA VAL A 10 -17.16 10.49 -15.26
C VAL A 10 -16.59 11.90 -15.12
N ILE A 11 -15.63 12.28 -15.98
CA ILE A 11 -15.08 13.64 -15.98
C ILE A 11 -16.16 14.65 -16.38
N ARG A 12 -16.96 14.35 -17.42
CA ARG A 12 -18.05 15.23 -17.88
C ARG A 12 -19.18 15.35 -16.85
N ASP A 13 -19.53 14.26 -16.17
CA ASP A 13 -20.54 14.29 -15.11
C ASP A 13 -20.12 15.24 -13.98
N ARG A 14 -18.84 15.19 -13.60
CA ARG A 14 -18.28 16.16 -12.65
C ARG A 14 -18.32 17.58 -13.21
N MET A 15 -17.88 17.81 -14.45
CA MET A 15 -17.95 19.15 -15.07
C MET A 15 -19.37 19.71 -15.01
N ALA A 16 -20.38 18.89 -15.31
CA ALA A 16 -21.78 19.29 -15.24
C ALA A 16 -22.23 19.59 -13.81
N ALA A 17 -21.75 18.83 -12.83
CA ALA A 17 -22.10 19.00 -11.41
C ALA A 17 -21.40 20.21 -10.75
N THR A 18 -20.18 20.55 -11.14
CA THR A 18 -19.34 21.53 -10.45
C THR A 18 -19.06 22.80 -11.26
N GLY A 19 -19.34 22.81 -12.56
CA GLY A 19 -18.97 23.90 -13.47
C GLY A 19 -17.47 23.98 -13.77
N GLU A 20 -16.68 22.99 -13.34
CA GLU A 20 -15.23 22.94 -13.58
C GLU A 20 -14.89 22.68 -15.07
N SER A 21 -13.73 23.14 -15.51
CA SER A 21 -13.18 22.73 -16.81
C SER A 21 -12.75 21.26 -16.78
N TYR A 22 -12.72 20.60 -17.95
CA TYR A 22 -12.35 19.19 -18.07
C TYR A 22 -11.03 18.84 -17.36
N ASN A 23 -10.00 19.67 -17.53
CA ASN A 23 -8.69 19.46 -16.92
C ASN A 23 -8.70 19.60 -15.39
N VAL A 24 -9.53 20.51 -14.86
CA VAL A 24 -9.70 20.67 -13.41
C VAL A 24 -10.47 19.47 -12.85
N ALA A 25 -11.58 19.09 -13.47
CA ALA A 25 -12.37 17.93 -13.07
C ALA A 25 -11.54 16.63 -13.09
N ALA A 26 -10.74 16.41 -14.15
CA ALA A 26 -9.87 15.25 -14.25
C ALA A 26 -8.76 15.23 -13.17
N ARG A 27 -8.16 16.38 -12.86
CA ARG A 27 -7.15 16.49 -11.79
C ARG A 27 -7.77 16.23 -10.41
N ASN A 28 -8.94 16.80 -10.15
CA ASN A 28 -9.63 16.62 -8.87
C ASN A 28 -10.06 15.16 -8.66
N LEU A 29 -10.58 14.51 -9.69
CA LEU A 29 -10.90 13.07 -9.63
C LEU A 29 -9.66 12.20 -9.37
N LYS A 30 -8.53 12.53 -10.01
CA LYS A 30 -7.26 11.85 -9.75
C LYS A 30 -6.81 12.08 -8.30
N ALA A 31 -6.80 13.33 -7.83
CA ALA A 31 -6.41 13.66 -6.46
C ALA A 31 -7.29 12.95 -5.43
N MET A 32 -8.61 12.87 -5.65
CA MET A 32 -9.52 12.11 -4.79
C MET A 32 -9.19 10.61 -4.76
N LYS A 33 -8.88 10.02 -5.92
CA LYS A 33 -8.44 8.62 -5.98
C LYS A 33 -7.13 8.41 -5.24
N ASP A 34 -6.15 9.29 -5.44
CA ASP A 34 -4.83 9.21 -4.83
C ASP A 34 -4.93 9.39 -3.30
N MET A 35 -5.82 10.27 -2.81
CA MET A 35 -6.14 10.39 -1.38
C MET A 35 -6.78 9.12 -0.82
N GLY A 36 -7.70 8.49 -1.57
CA GLY A 36 -8.29 7.20 -1.20
C GLY A 36 -7.24 6.10 -1.05
N ALA A 37 -6.37 5.95 -2.05
CA ALA A 37 -5.28 4.98 -2.04
C ALA A 37 -4.28 5.23 -0.91
N THR A 38 -3.92 6.50 -0.66
CA THR A 38 -3.04 6.88 0.46
C THR A 38 -3.65 6.47 1.80
N ARG A 39 -4.95 6.74 2.01
CA ARG A 39 -5.65 6.33 3.23
C ARG A 39 -5.67 4.82 3.41
N GLU A 40 -5.97 4.08 2.35
CA GLU A 40 -6.02 2.61 2.38
C GLU A 40 -4.63 2.00 2.65
N ALA A 41 -3.57 2.56 2.10
CA ALA A 41 -2.19 2.14 2.36
C ALA A 41 -1.81 2.35 3.84
N VAL A 42 -2.14 3.50 4.41
CA VAL A 42 -1.89 3.79 5.83
C VAL A 42 -2.64 2.81 6.73
N VAL A 43 -3.91 2.52 6.43
CA VAL A 43 -4.71 1.54 7.21
C VAL A 43 -4.17 0.11 7.02
N THR A 44 -3.69 -0.24 5.83
CA THR A 44 -3.08 -1.54 5.54
C THR A 44 -1.80 -1.76 6.36
N GLN A 45 -1.03 -0.70 6.63
CA GLN A 45 0.17 -0.76 7.47
C GLN A 45 -0.12 -0.61 8.97
N ARG A 46 -1.17 0.11 9.36
CA ARG A 46 -1.40 0.51 10.75
C ARG A 46 -2.58 -0.22 11.37
N TRP A 47 -2.26 -1.18 12.23
CA TRP A 47 -3.20 -1.78 13.18
C TRP A 47 -2.48 -2.07 14.50
N ARG A 48 -3.26 -2.43 15.51
CA ARG A 48 -2.72 -3.00 16.76
C ARG A 48 -2.90 -4.52 16.71
N PRO A 49 -1.83 -5.31 16.85
CA PRO A 49 -1.96 -6.76 16.91
C PRO A 49 -2.95 -7.15 18.02
N ALA A 50 -3.81 -8.13 17.74
CA ALA A 50 -4.74 -8.63 18.74
C ALA A 50 -3.98 -9.23 19.94
N GLU A 51 -4.52 -9.05 21.14
CA GLU A 51 -3.92 -9.59 22.37
C GLU A 51 -4.05 -11.11 22.47
N SER A 52 -5.13 -11.67 21.91
CA SER A 52 -5.35 -13.11 21.76
C SER A 52 -5.32 -13.52 20.29
N LEU A 53 -4.97 -14.78 20.03
CA LEU A 53 -5.06 -15.43 18.73
C LEU A 53 -6.45 -16.05 18.47
N ASP A 54 -7.34 -16.04 19.47
CA ASP A 54 -8.72 -16.50 19.33
C ASP A 54 -9.60 -15.55 18.50
N VAL A 55 -9.08 -14.35 18.22
CA VAL A 55 -9.72 -13.35 17.36
C VAL A 55 -8.97 -13.23 16.04
N PRO A 56 -9.67 -13.00 14.92
CA PRO A 56 -9.01 -12.77 13.63
C PRO A 56 -8.02 -11.62 13.68
N CYS A 57 -6.94 -11.72 12.91
CA CYS A 57 -5.96 -10.64 12.83
C CYS A 57 -6.61 -9.35 12.28
N PRO A 58 -6.47 -8.21 12.96
CA PRO A 58 -7.09 -6.95 12.55
C PRO A 58 -6.32 -6.24 11.41
N CYS A 59 -5.36 -6.90 10.75
CA CYS A 59 -4.62 -6.31 9.62
C CYS A 59 -5.49 -6.14 8.34
N GLY A 60 -6.75 -6.57 8.37
CA GLY A 60 -7.72 -6.31 7.29
C GLY A 60 -7.41 -7.02 5.97
N GLY A 61 -6.67 -8.14 6.00
CA GLY A 61 -6.33 -8.96 4.84
C GLY A 61 -6.11 -10.42 5.21
N THR A 62 -5.94 -11.28 4.22
CA THR A 62 -5.60 -12.69 4.41
C THR A 62 -4.16 -12.76 4.91
N CYS A 63 -3.98 -12.98 6.21
CA CYS A 63 -2.70 -13.32 6.80
C CYS A 63 -2.80 -14.74 7.37
N GLU A 64 -1.67 -15.36 7.63
CA GLU A 64 -1.60 -16.70 8.21
C GLU A 64 -1.13 -16.60 9.67
N PRO A 65 -1.95 -16.08 10.60
CA PRO A 65 -1.59 -16.10 12.00
C PRO A 65 -1.63 -17.54 12.51
N GLY A 66 -0.67 -17.88 13.38
CA GLY A 66 -0.75 -19.12 14.13
C GLY A 66 0.06 -20.29 13.61
N GLU A 67 1.08 -20.09 12.77
CA GLU A 67 2.10 -21.12 12.60
C GLU A 67 2.73 -21.47 13.96
N THR A 68 2.94 -22.77 14.17
CA THR A 68 3.53 -23.27 15.42
C THR A 68 5.03 -23.03 15.40
N CYS A 69 5.55 -22.41 16.44
CA CYS A 69 6.97 -22.21 16.62
C CYS A 69 7.67 -23.56 16.81
N GLU A 70 8.61 -23.90 15.93
CA GLU A 70 9.40 -25.13 16.02
C GLU A 70 10.25 -25.22 17.29
N ARG A 71 10.51 -24.07 17.94
CA ARG A 71 11.43 -23.98 19.08
C ARG A 71 10.76 -24.13 20.44
N CYS A 72 9.54 -23.61 20.61
CA CYS A 72 8.83 -23.63 21.90
C CYS A 72 7.36 -24.04 21.77
N HIS A 73 6.90 -24.41 20.57
CA HIS A 73 5.54 -24.84 20.26
C HIS A 73 4.42 -23.83 20.56
N ALA A 74 4.76 -22.61 20.96
CA ALA A 74 3.83 -21.48 20.97
C ALA A 74 3.45 -21.07 19.54
N ARG A 75 2.51 -20.15 19.39
CA ARG A 75 2.02 -19.70 18.08
C ARG A 75 2.69 -18.38 17.70
N HIS A 76 2.81 -18.14 16.39
CA HIS A 76 3.24 -16.84 15.89
C HIS A 76 2.07 -15.89 15.66
N ARG A 77 2.28 -14.62 16.01
CA ARG A 77 1.34 -13.51 15.83
C ARG A 77 1.85 -12.59 14.73
N HIS A 78 0.96 -12.17 13.84
CA HIS A 78 1.25 -11.11 12.88
C HIS A 78 1.32 -9.75 13.60
N VAL A 79 2.51 -9.15 13.64
CA VAL A 79 2.78 -7.94 14.43
C VAL A 79 2.95 -6.67 13.61
N ALA A 80 3.34 -6.75 12.34
CA ALA A 80 3.58 -5.59 11.50
C ALA A 80 3.53 -5.94 10.02
N ARG A 81 3.21 -4.94 9.19
CA ARG A 81 3.33 -5.01 7.73
C ARG A 81 3.99 -3.74 7.22
N TYR A 82 4.88 -3.89 6.26
CA TYR A 82 5.58 -2.76 5.65
C TYR A 82 5.88 -3.04 4.18
N PRO A 83 6.15 -1.99 3.38
CA PRO A 83 6.54 -2.15 1.98
C PRO A 83 7.71 -3.13 1.81
N GLY A 84 7.56 -4.07 0.87
CA GLY A 84 8.49 -5.18 0.65
C GLY A 84 9.46 -5.01 -0.51
N SER A 85 9.24 -4.01 -1.36
CA SER A 85 10.04 -3.76 -2.56
C SER A 85 10.30 -2.27 -2.72
N ALA A 86 11.39 -1.89 -3.39
CA ALA A 86 11.67 -0.49 -3.71
C ALA A 86 10.91 0.01 -4.94
N THR A 87 10.29 -0.88 -5.72
CA THR A 87 9.68 -0.56 -7.02
C THR A 87 8.30 -1.19 -7.21
N GLU A 88 8.07 -2.38 -6.65
CA GLU A 88 6.78 -3.08 -6.76
C GLU A 88 5.82 -2.61 -5.67
N VAL A 89 4.94 -1.69 -6.04
CA VAL A 89 4.11 -0.97 -5.07
C VAL A 89 3.03 -1.80 -4.39
N GLU A 90 2.72 -3.00 -4.87
CA GLU A 90 1.74 -3.92 -4.25
C GLU A 90 2.41 -5.04 -3.43
N THR A 91 3.75 -5.05 -3.38
CA THR A 91 4.54 -6.01 -2.62
C THR A 91 4.77 -5.52 -1.20
N TRP A 92 4.29 -6.28 -0.21
CA TRP A 92 4.41 -6.02 1.22
C TRP A 92 5.19 -7.14 1.92
N VAL A 93 5.62 -6.88 3.14
CA VAL A 93 6.21 -7.86 4.05
C VAL A 93 5.41 -7.89 5.33
N ASP A 94 4.93 -9.08 5.71
CA ASP A 94 4.30 -9.37 6.99
C ASP A 94 5.35 -9.90 7.96
N ARG A 95 5.41 -9.35 9.17
CA ARG A 95 6.29 -9.79 10.24
C ARG A 95 5.52 -10.52 11.31
N TYR A 96 6.01 -11.70 11.67
CA TYR A 96 5.42 -12.56 12.67
C TYR A 96 6.37 -12.75 13.86
N GLU A 97 5.84 -12.69 15.08
CA GLU A 97 6.59 -12.90 16.32
C GLU A 97 5.97 -14.01 17.14
N CYS A 98 6.81 -14.88 17.69
CA CYS A 98 6.38 -15.96 18.57
C CYS A 98 5.91 -15.40 19.91
N THR A 99 4.78 -15.91 20.43
CA THR A 99 4.25 -15.45 21.71
C THR A 99 4.98 -16.02 22.93
N GLY A 100 5.88 -16.99 22.75
CA GLY A 100 6.55 -17.70 23.85
C GLY A 100 8.08 -17.59 23.86
N CYS A 101 8.72 -17.07 22.81
CA CYS A 101 10.17 -16.89 22.75
C CYS A 101 10.55 -15.78 21.75
N PRO A 102 11.83 -15.37 21.67
CA PRO A 102 12.27 -14.30 20.76
C PRO A 102 12.28 -14.67 19.26
N ALA A 103 11.71 -15.81 18.86
CA ALA A 103 11.66 -16.22 17.45
C ALA A 103 10.73 -15.30 16.66
N SER A 104 11.14 -14.98 15.43
CA SER A 104 10.35 -14.20 14.49
C SER A 104 10.68 -14.60 13.06
N TYR A 105 9.75 -14.34 12.14
CA TYR A 105 9.97 -14.51 10.71
C TYR A 105 9.20 -13.44 9.93
N THR A 106 9.47 -13.36 8.63
CA THR A 106 8.80 -12.45 7.71
C THR A 106 8.33 -13.20 6.48
N LEU A 107 7.16 -12.85 5.95
CA LEU A 107 6.65 -13.35 4.67
C LEU A 107 6.46 -12.18 3.71
N LEU A 108 6.90 -12.36 2.47
CA LEU A 108 6.56 -11.45 1.39
C LEU A 108 5.15 -11.78 0.89
N VAL A 109 4.30 -10.77 0.78
CA VAL A 109 2.91 -10.91 0.37
C VAL A 109 2.56 -9.89 -0.70
N GLU A 110 1.85 -10.32 -1.73
CA GLU A 110 1.27 -9.42 -2.73
C GLU A 110 -0.16 -9.06 -2.30
N LEU A 111 -0.48 -7.77 -2.29
CA LEU A 111 -1.83 -7.28 -1.99
C LEU A 111 -2.38 -6.49 -3.18
N PRO A 112 -2.98 -7.18 -4.18
CA PRO A 112 -3.52 -6.53 -5.36
C PRO A 112 -4.56 -5.45 -5.00
N GLY A 113 -4.42 -4.27 -5.60
CA GLY A 113 -5.29 -3.14 -5.34
C GLY A 113 -5.02 -2.43 -4.00
N ARG A 114 -3.97 -2.81 -3.28
CA ARG A 114 -3.53 -2.14 -2.04
C ARG A 114 -2.08 -1.70 -2.14
N PRO A 115 -1.76 -0.76 -3.04
CA PRO A 115 -0.40 -0.31 -3.18
C PRO A 115 0.06 0.52 -1.97
N TRP A 116 1.32 0.42 -1.58
CA TRP A 116 1.95 1.29 -0.57
C TRP A 116 2.45 2.62 -1.14
N GLY A 117 2.44 2.76 -2.48
CA GLY A 117 2.93 3.94 -3.19
C GLY A 117 2.51 3.99 -4.65
N VAL A 118 3.13 4.86 -5.44
CA VAL A 118 2.93 4.98 -6.89
C VAL A 118 4.19 4.52 -7.61
N ALA A 119 4.06 3.60 -8.56
CA ALA A 119 5.12 3.28 -9.50
C ALA A 119 5.11 4.31 -10.64
N GLU A 120 6.25 4.94 -10.88
CA GLU A 120 6.48 5.96 -11.90
C GLU A 120 7.62 5.50 -12.81
N THR A 121 7.41 5.55 -14.12
CA THR A 121 8.49 5.33 -15.09
C THR A 121 9.20 6.67 -15.31
N VAL A 122 10.49 6.71 -15.01
CA VAL A 122 11.35 7.88 -15.20
C VAL A 122 12.43 7.58 -16.23
N ILE A 123 12.76 8.57 -17.06
CA ILE A 123 13.89 8.46 -18.00
C ILE A 123 15.16 8.89 -17.27
N GLN A 124 16.15 8.01 -17.18
CA GLN A 124 17.40 8.30 -16.49
C GLN A 124 18.54 8.58 -17.48
N GLY A 125 19.09 9.80 -17.42
CA GLY A 125 20.26 10.20 -18.20
C GLY A 125 20.04 10.33 -19.72
N GLY A 126 21.08 10.76 -20.44
CA GLY A 126 21.04 10.99 -21.89
C GLY A 126 20.88 9.74 -22.77
N SER A 127 20.69 8.57 -22.17
CA SER A 127 20.56 7.27 -22.84
C SER A 127 19.11 6.83 -23.12
N ALA A 128 18.11 7.63 -22.74
CA ALA A 128 16.68 7.32 -22.91
C ALA A 128 16.24 5.98 -22.25
N GLU A 129 16.93 5.54 -21.21
CA GLU A 129 16.58 4.32 -20.48
C GLU A 129 15.41 4.59 -19.53
N GLU A 130 14.33 3.81 -19.68
CA GLU A 130 13.15 3.86 -18.81
C GLU A 130 13.39 3.02 -17.55
N VAL A 131 13.39 3.67 -16.39
CA VAL A 131 13.57 3.03 -15.08
C VAL A 131 12.29 3.20 -14.26
N VAL A 132 11.83 2.13 -13.62
CA VAL A 132 10.71 2.19 -12.69
C VAL A 132 11.21 2.66 -11.33
N ARG A 133 10.60 3.73 -10.81
CA ARG A 133 10.82 4.25 -9.47
C ARG A 133 9.51 4.25 -8.70
N ALA A 134 9.53 3.89 -7.43
CA ALA A 134 8.36 4.07 -6.58
C ALA A 134 8.44 5.37 -5.78
N ARG A 135 7.29 6.01 -5.61
CA ARG A 135 7.06 7.11 -4.67
C ARG A 135 6.15 6.61 -3.55
N VAL A 136 6.62 6.70 -2.31
CA VAL A 136 5.89 6.22 -1.12
C VAL A 136 4.73 7.16 -0.82
N PHE A 137 3.55 6.62 -0.48
CA PHE A 137 2.44 7.47 -0.06
C PHE A 137 2.72 8.18 1.27
N PRO A 138 2.23 9.42 1.46
CA PRO A 138 2.35 10.11 2.74
C PRO A 138 1.82 9.27 3.91
N GLY A 139 2.57 9.24 5.02
CA GLY A 139 2.21 8.50 6.23
C GLY A 139 2.50 7.00 6.21
N VAL A 140 2.88 6.42 5.06
CA VAL A 140 3.42 5.07 4.96
C VAL A 140 4.91 5.07 5.31
N VAL A 141 5.31 4.15 6.18
CA VAL A 141 6.69 3.95 6.60
C VAL A 141 7.30 2.84 5.75
N HIS A 142 8.23 3.19 4.88
CA HIS A 142 8.98 2.24 4.07
C HIS A 142 10.36 1.98 4.70
N PRO A 143 10.83 0.72 4.83
CA PRO A 143 12.11 0.42 5.48
C PRO A 143 13.33 1.05 4.77
N LEU A 144 13.32 1.05 3.43
CA LEU A 144 14.42 1.52 2.59
C LEU A 144 14.23 2.92 1.96
N LEU A 145 12.98 3.38 1.81
CA LEU A 145 12.66 4.62 1.11
C LEU A 145 12.16 5.65 2.13
N LYS A 146 12.55 6.90 1.95
CA LYS A 146 11.97 8.00 2.73
C LYS A 146 10.61 8.37 2.12
N PRO A 147 9.56 8.58 2.93
CA PRO A 147 8.36 9.24 2.45
C PRO A 147 8.74 10.66 2.00
N GLU A 148 8.19 11.13 0.89
CA GLU A 148 8.25 12.57 0.61
C GLU A 148 7.45 13.28 1.70
N THR A 149 8.10 14.22 2.39
CA THR A 149 7.41 15.21 3.21
C THR A 149 6.62 16.10 2.27
N ASP A 150 5.32 16.27 2.53
CA ASP A 150 4.53 17.31 1.87
C ASP A 150 5.28 18.64 2.08
N GLU A 151 5.90 19.18 1.03
CA GLU A 151 6.36 20.56 1.04
C GLU A 151 5.10 21.43 1.18
N ALA A 152 5.07 22.18 2.29
CA ALA A 152 4.00 23.09 2.68
C ALA A 152 3.84 24.28 1.73
#